data_AF-A0A9P1HFS3-F1
#
_entry.id   AF-A0A9P1HFS3-F1
#
_cell.length_a   1.000
_cell.length_b   1.000
_cell.length_c   1.000
_cell.angle_alpha   90.00
_cell.angle_beta   90.00
_cell.angle_gamma   90.00
#
_symmetry.space_group_name_H-M   'P 1'
#
loop_
_entity.id
_entity.type
_entity.pdbx_description
1 polymer ?
#
loop_
_entity_poly.entity_id
_entity_poly.type
_entity_poly.pdbx_seq_one_letter_code
_entity_poly.pdbx_strand_id
1 'polypeptide(L)'
;MIIILVIFFVHSTFGQFTSQTYPDPRLDPLSCRLALPSPVCDPSAVVTDEERANLINKVNQLQSVTRGIRNTSPACVLQPEKNMEIIIAIVDKIGNIPGAPVDIEKFANNLKRRYQNFQDISVCDTTILIVNSRQDRQVFTVAGRDARISKETLKNAFERNIAHFKTGRYALGLEGMIEVIVAAYTNAHIVQIPSQENFRPESNFVPITSEPQPFRAAGIPNSVQPAKKNFEISEQIDEKDQVWVTIMQQALARCGQDTTNLSKHVKAVVEEAMSISLKLISDTRYNSIEEEVETNKDVLGIRDRAWETAKTEFILPLFNRYKNTILNNSNNQCPSSASSFQRKRRV
;
A
#
# COMPACT_ATOMS: atom_id res chain seq x y z
N MET A 1 -35.56 -39.16 -26.08
CA MET A 1 -35.35 -37.74 -25.72
C MET A 1 -35.11 -37.58 -24.21
N ILE A 2 -34.18 -38.35 -23.63
CA ILE A 2 -33.85 -38.33 -22.17
C ILE A 2 -32.32 -38.39 -21.93
N ILE A 3 -31.50 -38.35 -23.00
CA ILE A 3 -30.05 -38.58 -22.91
C ILE A 3 -29.23 -37.26 -22.96
N ILE A 4 -29.86 -36.11 -23.19
CA ILE A 4 -29.17 -34.79 -23.26
C ILE A 4 -29.15 -34.07 -21.90
N LEU A 5 -29.72 -34.63 -20.83
CA LEU A 5 -29.86 -33.94 -19.54
C LEU A 5 -28.76 -34.28 -18.50
N VAL A 6 -27.81 -35.16 -18.85
CA VAL A 6 -26.79 -35.66 -17.89
C VAL A 6 -25.39 -35.07 -18.13
N ILE A 7 -25.20 -34.26 -19.18
CA ILE A 7 -23.91 -33.57 -19.47
C ILE A 7 -24.03 -32.06 -19.17
N PHE A 8 -24.71 -31.72 -18.06
CA PHE A 8 -24.35 -30.54 -17.28
C PHE A 8 -23.66 -31.02 -16.00
N PHE A 9 -22.63 -31.87 -16.18
CA PHE A 9 -21.57 -32.02 -15.20
C PHE A 9 -20.86 -30.66 -15.16
N VAL A 10 -21.43 -29.76 -14.35
CA VAL A 10 -20.80 -28.55 -13.84
C VAL A 10 -19.46 -29.01 -13.32
N HIS A 11 -18.41 -28.84 -14.13
CA HIS A 11 -17.06 -28.84 -13.62
C HIS A 11 -17.04 -27.67 -12.66
N SER A 12 -17.27 -27.96 -11.38
CA SER A 12 -16.85 -27.11 -10.28
C SER A 12 -15.34 -27.01 -10.40
N THR A 13 -14.88 -26.13 -11.27
CA THR A 13 -13.49 -25.70 -11.28
C THR A 13 -13.27 -25.13 -9.89
N PHE A 14 -12.58 -25.89 -9.03
CA PHE A 14 -12.05 -25.36 -7.79
C PHE A 14 -11.14 -24.21 -8.19
N GLY A 15 -11.68 -22.99 -8.13
CA GLY A 15 -11.00 -21.79 -8.57
C GLY A 15 -9.81 -21.54 -7.66
N GLN A 16 -8.61 -21.73 -8.22
CA GLN A 16 -7.40 -21.22 -7.58
C GLN A 16 -7.33 -19.72 -7.86
N PHE A 17 -7.17 -18.92 -6.80
CA PHE A 17 -7.09 -17.47 -6.94
C PHE A 17 -5.67 -16.98 -6.73
N THR A 18 -5.23 -16.08 -7.60
CA THR A 18 -4.00 -15.31 -7.42
C THR A 18 -4.36 -13.93 -6.88
N SER A 19 -3.38 -13.20 -6.34
CA SER A 19 -3.60 -11.83 -5.87
C SER A 19 -4.10 -10.89 -6.98
N GLN A 20 -3.90 -11.25 -8.26
CA GLN A 20 -4.37 -10.51 -9.44
C GLN A 20 -5.81 -10.85 -9.85
N THR A 21 -6.25 -12.09 -9.60
CA THR A 21 -7.56 -12.59 -10.05
C THR A 21 -8.61 -12.65 -8.95
N TYR A 22 -8.21 -12.51 -7.68
CA TYR A 22 -9.14 -12.50 -6.55
C TYR A 22 -10.06 -11.25 -6.61
N PRO A 23 -11.39 -11.38 -6.53
CA PRO A 23 -12.29 -10.22 -6.71
C PRO A 23 -12.18 -9.21 -5.57
N ASP A 24 -12.37 -7.91 -5.86
CA ASP A 24 -12.51 -6.87 -4.82
C ASP A 24 -13.99 -6.79 -4.42
N PRO A 25 -14.38 -7.12 -3.18
CA PRO A 25 -15.79 -7.17 -2.78
C PRO A 25 -16.49 -5.80 -2.78
N ARG A 26 -15.74 -4.70 -2.93
CA ARG A 26 -16.29 -3.34 -3.04
C ARG A 26 -16.67 -2.97 -4.47
N LEU A 27 -15.96 -3.54 -5.45
CA LEU A 27 -16.12 -3.22 -6.87
C LEU A 27 -16.82 -4.35 -7.65
N ASP A 28 -16.65 -5.59 -7.22
CA ASP A 28 -17.21 -6.79 -7.84
C ASP A 28 -17.81 -7.74 -6.78
N PRO A 29 -18.93 -7.35 -6.14
CA PRO A 29 -19.58 -8.16 -5.12
C PRO A 29 -20.15 -9.48 -5.66
N LEU A 30 -20.55 -9.51 -6.95
CA LEU A 30 -21.12 -10.69 -7.57
C LEU A 30 -20.12 -11.84 -7.64
N SER A 31 -18.87 -11.57 -8.04
CA SER A 31 -17.80 -12.56 -8.00
C SER A 31 -17.48 -13.05 -6.59
N CYS A 32 -17.78 -12.25 -5.56
CA CYS A 32 -17.69 -12.64 -4.14
C CYS A 32 -18.95 -13.35 -3.61
N ARG A 33 -19.91 -13.71 -4.48
CA ARG A 33 -21.21 -14.32 -4.12
C ARG A 33 -22.06 -13.42 -3.21
N LEU A 34 -22.07 -12.13 -3.51
CA LEU A 34 -22.83 -11.10 -2.80
C LEU A 34 -23.60 -10.21 -3.78
N ALA A 35 -24.76 -9.71 -3.35
CA ALA A 35 -25.57 -8.81 -4.16
C ALA A 35 -25.10 -7.35 -4.10
N LEU A 36 -24.39 -6.97 -3.03
CA LEU A 36 -23.98 -5.60 -2.74
C LEU A 36 -22.53 -5.54 -2.25
N PRO A 37 -21.85 -4.39 -2.39
CA PRO A 37 -20.52 -4.16 -1.83
C PRO A 37 -20.43 -4.53 -0.35
N SER A 38 -19.31 -5.15 0.03
CA SER A 38 -19.14 -5.75 1.36
C SER A 38 -17.69 -5.76 1.79
N PRO A 39 -17.39 -5.80 3.11
CA PRO A 39 -16.03 -6.03 3.58
C PRO A 39 -15.57 -7.49 3.43
N VAL A 40 -16.46 -8.44 3.17
CA VAL A 40 -16.11 -9.88 3.10
C VAL A 40 -16.25 -10.39 1.69
N CYS A 41 -15.25 -11.10 1.19
CA CYS A 41 -15.29 -11.84 -0.06
C CYS A 41 -15.06 -13.34 0.20
N ASP A 42 -15.96 -14.19 -0.32
CA ASP A 42 -15.82 -15.65 -0.29
C ASP A 42 -16.32 -16.27 -1.61
N PRO A 43 -15.54 -16.14 -2.70
CA PRO A 43 -15.92 -16.64 -4.01
C PRO A 43 -16.02 -18.17 -4.05
N SER A 44 -15.33 -18.86 -3.13
CA SER A 44 -15.23 -20.32 -3.10
C SER A 44 -16.23 -21.00 -2.16
N ALA A 45 -17.13 -20.25 -1.51
CA ALA A 45 -18.11 -20.80 -0.57
C ALA A 45 -17.45 -21.60 0.58
N VAL A 46 -16.32 -21.10 1.10
CA VAL A 46 -15.61 -21.72 2.23
C VAL A 46 -16.43 -21.65 3.50
N VAL A 47 -17.14 -20.54 3.73
CA VAL A 47 -18.10 -20.38 4.83
C VAL A 47 -19.52 -20.44 4.29
N THR A 48 -20.47 -20.83 5.15
CA THR A 48 -21.89 -20.83 4.78
C THR A 48 -22.40 -19.41 4.55
N ASP A 49 -23.50 -19.28 3.82
CA ASP A 49 -24.09 -17.96 3.54
C ASP A 49 -24.57 -17.26 4.83
N GLU A 50 -25.03 -18.02 5.82
CA GLU A 50 -25.41 -17.52 7.15
C GLU A 50 -24.18 -17.02 7.95
N GLU A 51 -23.12 -17.82 8.04
CA GLU A 51 -21.87 -17.41 8.68
C GLU A 51 -21.27 -16.17 8.02
N ARG A 52 -21.32 -16.10 6.68
CA ARG A 52 -20.86 -14.94 5.92
C ARG A 52 -21.68 -13.69 6.26
N ALA A 53 -23.01 -13.80 6.32
CA ALA A 53 -23.87 -12.68 6.68
C ALA A 53 -23.59 -12.19 8.12
N ASN A 54 -23.40 -13.11 9.07
CA ASN A 54 -23.05 -12.77 10.45
C ASN A 54 -21.69 -12.06 10.53
N LEU A 55 -20.68 -12.58 9.83
CA LEU A 55 -19.35 -11.96 9.75
C LEU A 55 -19.42 -10.55 9.14
N ILE A 56 -20.18 -10.36 8.05
CA ILE A 56 -20.39 -9.04 7.43
C ILE A 56 -21.02 -8.06 8.43
N ASN A 57 -22.09 -8.48 9.10
CA ASN A 57 -22.77 -7.66 10.11
C ASN A 57 -21.81 -7.27 11.25
N LYS A 58 -21.01 -8.22 11.72
CA LYS A 58 -20.01 -8.00 12.77
C LYS A 58 -18.93 -7.01 12.34
N VAL A 59 -18.39 -7.15 11.12
CA VAL A 59 -17.41 -6.19 10.58
C VAL A 59 -18.01 -4.80 10.49
N ASN A 60 -19.20 -4.66 9.93
CA ASN A 60 -19.88 -3.37 9.79
C ASN A 60 -20.16 -2.72 11.15
N GLN A 61 -20.60 -3.52 12.14
CA GLN A 61 -20.80 -3.06 13.50
C GLN A 61 -19.48 -2.52 14.09
N LEU A 62 -18.40 -3.29 14.01
CA LEU A 62 -17.11 -2.89 14.58
C LEU A 62 -16.47 -1.70 13.86
N GLN A 63 -16.61 -1.60 12.53
CA GLN A 63 -16.18 -0.43 11.77
C GLN A 63 -16.96 0.83 12.16
N SER A 64 -18.25 0.70 12.51
CA SER A 64 -19.05 1.84 12.97
C SER A 64 -18.53 2.42 14.29
N VAL A 65 -17.99 1.58 15.19
CA VAL A 65 -17.38 2.00 16.45
C VAL A 65 -16.15 2.87 16.20
N THR A 66 -15.39 2.58 15.14
CA THR A 66 -14.15 3.32 14.84
C THR A 66 -14.37 4.61 14.04
N ARG A 67 -15.60 4.90 13.57
CA ARG A 67 -15.88 6.11 12.77
C ARG A 67 -15.61 7.42 13.52
N GLY A 68 -15.78 7.42 14.84
CA GLY A 68 -15.55 8.61 15.69
C GLY A 68 -14.11 8.81 16.12
N ILE A 69 -13.19 7.91 15.75
CA ILE A 69 -11.81 7.91 16.25
C ILE A 69 -10.93 8.63 15.24
N ARG A 70 -10.43 9.82 15.58
CA ARG A 70 -9.53 10.55 14.67
C ARG A 70 -8.20 9.82 14.53
N ASN A 71 -7.83 9.51 13.29
CA ASN A 71 -6.52 8.96 12.99
C ASN A 71 -5.44 10.04 13.17
N THR A 72 -4.49 9.77 14.05
CA THR A 72 -3.38 10.68 14.40
C THR A 72 -2.16 10.53 13.47
N SER A 73 -2.21 9.64 12.48
CA SER A 73 -1.11 9.49 11.53
C SER A 73 -0.93 10.75 10.67
N PRO A 74 0.32 11.25 10.46
CA PRO A 74 0.60 12.41 9.62
C PRO A 74 0.01 12.31 8.20
N ALA A 75 0.00 11.11 7.60
CA ALA A 75 -0.54 10.90 6.25
C ALA A 75 -2.06 11.07 6.18
N CYS A 76 -2.76 10.96 7.32
CA CYS A 76 -4.22 11.04 7.42
C CYS A 76 -4.74 12.42 7.83
N VAL A 77 -3.87 13.41 8.05
CA VAL A 77 -4.27 14.77 8.46
C VAL A 77 -5.22 15.43 7.45
N LEU A 78 -4.99 15.19 6.16
CA LEU A 78 -5.84 15.73 5.08
C LEU A 78 -7.12 14.91 4.86
N GLN A 79 -7.25 13.75 5.51
CA GLN A 79 -8.38 12.82 5.38
C GLN A 79 -8.85 12.37 6.78
N PRO A 80 -9.30 13.30 7.65
CA PRO A 80 -9.64 12.98 9.04
C PRO A 80 -10.83 12.02 9.17
N GLU A 81 -11.65 11.92 8.11
CA GLU A 81 -12.79 10.99 8.01
C GLU A 81 -12.36 9.56 7.63
N LYS A 82 -11.11 9.38 7.17
CA LYS A 82 -10.59 8.08 6.75
C LYS A 82 -10.15 7.28 7.96
N ASN A 83 -11.04 6.39 8.36
CA ASN A 83 -10.87 5.50 9.50
C ASN A 83 -10.40 4.11 9.06
N MET A 84 -10.22 3.22 10.03
CA MET A 84 -9.89 1.82 9.79
C MET A 84 -10.91 1.15 8.86
N GLU A 85 -10.42 0.58 7.76
CA GLU A 85 -11.20 -0.20 6.81
C GLU A 85 -10.76 -1.66 6.91
N ILE A 86 -11.66 -2.56 7.26
CA ILE A 86 -11.38 -4.00 7.36
C ILE A 86 -11.94 -4.70 6.14
N ILE A 87 -11.11 -5.46 5.45
CA ILE A 87 -11.47 -6.32 4.32
C ILE A 87 -11.04 -7.76 4.66
N ILE A 88 -11.90 -8.72 4.34
CA ILE A 88 -11.69 -10.14 4.58
C ILE A 88 -11.76 -10.87 3.26
N ALA A 89 -10.66 -11.53 2.90
CA ALA A 89 -10.56 -12.41 1.75
C ALA A 89 -10.52 -13.87 2.23
N ILE A 90 -11.60 -14.60 1.97
CA ILE A 90 -11.67 -16.04 2.22
C ILE A 90 -11.43 -16.76 0.90
N VAL A 91 -10.44 -17.65 0.86
CA VAL A 91 -10.06 -18.39 -0.33
C VAL A 91 -9.96 -19.87 -0.01
N ASP A 92 -10.40 -20.73 -0.93
CA ASP A 92 -10.25 -22.17 -0.73
C ASP A 92 -8.78 -22.57 -0.83
N LYS A 93 -8.09 -22.13 -1.88
CA LYS A 93 -6.66 -22.36 -2.10
C LYS A 93 -6.03 -21.21 -2.88
N ILE A 94 -4.84 -20.79 -2.45
CA ILE A 94 -4.06 -19.80 -3.18
C ILE A 94 -3.47 -20.46 -4.44
N GLY A 95 -3.57 -19.76 -5.57
CA GLY A 95 -2.99 -20.20 -6.83
C GLY A 95 -1.47 -20.18 -6.78
N ASN A 96 -0.86 -21.31 -7.14
CA ASN A 96 0.59 -21.47 -7.11
C ASN A 96 1.18 -21.47 -8.51
N ILE A 97 2.37 -20.89 -8.61
CA ILE A 97 3.25 -21.15 -9.75
C ILE A 97 3.83 -22.56 -9.54
N PRO A 98 3.82 -23.45 -10.54
CA PRO A 98 4.45 -24.77 -10.43
C PRO A 98 5.89 -24.66 -9.92
N GLY A 99 6.22 -25.34 -8.82
CA GLY A 99 7.56 -25.37 -8.24
C GLY A 99 7.88 -24.28 -7.20
N ALA A 100 6.94 -23.37 -6.89
CA ALA A 100 7.09 -22.39 -5.81
C ALA A 100 6.18 -22.71 -4.61
N PRO A 101 6.64 -22.52 -3.36
CA PRO A 101 5.79 -22.67 -2.18
C PRO A 101 4.69 -21.59 -2.16
N VAL A 102 3.55 -21.92 -1.55
CA VAL A 102 2.48 -20.94 -1.27
C VAL A 102 3.04 -19.90 -0.31
N ASP A 103 2.94 -18.63 -0.70
CA ASP A 103 3.32 -17.50 0.14
C ASP A 103 2.10 -16.60 0.37
N ILE A 104 1.37 -16.88 1.46
CA ILE A 104 0.17 -16.12 1.84
C ILE A 104 0.48 -14.65 2.16
N GLU A 105 1.68 -14.37 2.67
CA GLU A 105 2.12 -13.01 2.97
C GLU A 105 2.29 -12.21 1.68
N LYS A 106 2.99 -12.78 0.69
CA LYS A 106 3.11 -12.18 -0.64
C LYS A 106 1.75 -12.05 -1.32
N PHE A 107 0.87 -13.04 -1.19
CA PHE A 107 -0.50 -12.95 -1.71
C PHE A 107 -1.25 -11.77 -1.09
N ALA A 108 -1.28 -11.66 0.24
CA ALA A 108 -2.00 -10.64 0.98
C ALA A 108 -1.46 -9.23 0.69
N ASN A 109 -0.14 -9.05 0.70
CA ASN A 109 0.50 -7.76 0.40
C ASN A 109 0.19 -7.30 -1.03
N ASN A 110 0.28 -8.18 -2.02
CA ASN A 110 -0.06 -7.84 -3.41
C ASN A 110 -1.55 -7.57 -3.59
N LEU A 111 -2.41 -8.32 -2.89
CA LEU A 111 -3.85 -8.13 -2.93
C LEU A 111 -4.24 -6.76 -2.35
N LYS A 112 -3.73 -6.40 -1.16
CA LYS A 112 -3.93 -5.08 -0.56
C LYS A 112 -3.43 -3.96 -1.47
N ARG A 113 -2.22 -4.08 -2.03
CA ARG A 113 -1.67 -3.07 -2.97
C ARG A 113 -2.58 -2.87 -4.18
N ARG A 114 -3.14 -3.96 -4.75
CA ARG A 114 -4.06 -3.86 -5.88
C ARG A 114 -5.40 -3.22 -5.49
N TYR A 115 -5.99 -3.61 -4.35
CA TYR A 115 -7.21 -2.98 -3.82
C TYR A 115 -7.05 -1.49 -3.53
N GLN A 116 -5.82 -1.05 -3.28
CA GLN A 116 -5.45 0.35 -3.12
C GLN A 116 -5.03 1.01 -4.43
N ASN A 117 -5.27 0.38 -5.59
CA ASN A 117 -4.85 0.86 -6.91
C ASN A 117 -3.36 1.22 -6.98
N PHE A 118 -2.51 0.52 -6.22
CA PHE A 118 -1.09 0.80 -6.08
C PHE A 118 -0.80 2.25 -5.67
N GLN A 119 -1.65 2.84 -4.84
CA GLN A 119 -1.46 4.16 -4.23
C GLN A 119 -0.06 4.29 -3.62
N ASP A 120 0.48 5.51 -3.71
CA ASP A 120 1.78 5.86 -3.16
C ASP A 120 1.76 5.74 -1.62
N ILE A 121 2.93 5.46 -1.05
CA ILE A 121 3.21 5.40 0.38
C ILE A 121 2.83 6.70 1.09
N SER A 122 2.71 7.82 0.37
CA SER A 122 2.27 9.11 0.95
C SER A 122 0.78 9.17 1.31
N VAL A 123 -0.05 8.28 0.76
CA VAL A 123 -1.50 8.26 1.00
C VAL A 123 -1.82 7.60 2.35
N CYS A 124 -2.79 8.16 3.08
CA CYS A 124 -3.33 7.59 4.32
C CYS A 124 -3.80 6.15 4.09
N ASP A 125 -3.13 5.20 4.72
CA ASP A 125 -3.35 3.75 4.56
C ASP A 125 -3.82 3.12 5.88
N THR A 126 -5.15 3.08 6.04
CA THR A 126 -5.84 2.53 7.21
C THR A 126 -6.46 1.16 6.95
N THR A 127 -6.17 0.55 5.80
CA THR A 127 -6.78 -0.71 5.39
C THR A 127 -6.15 -1.89 6.12
N ILE A 128 -6.97 -2.78 6.67
CA ILE A 128 -6.59 -4.06 7.25
C ILE A 128 -7.19 -5.14 6.38
N LEU A 129 -6.34 -5.94 5.74
CA LEU A 129 -6.75 -7.07 4.93
C LEU A 129 -6.40 -8.37 5.66
N ILE A 130 -7.42 -9.16 5.99
CA ILE A 130 -7.28 -10.50 6.55
C ILE A 130 -7.51 -11.51 5.42
N VAL A 131 -6.54 -12.39 5.18
CA VAL A 131 -6.64 -13.48 4.19
C VAL A 131 -6.69 -14.80 4.94
N ASN A 132 -7.73 -15.61 4.68
CA ASN A 132 -7.85 -16.98 5.18
C ASN A 132 -7.83 -17.95 3.98
N SER A 133 -6.81 -18.80 3.90
CA SER A 133 -6.73 -19.89 2.92
C SER A 133 -7.03 -21.24 3.57
N ARG A 134 -8.16 -21.85 3.19
CA ARG A 134 -8.66 -23.11 3.80
C ARG A 134 -7.71 -24.28 3.59
N GLN A 135 -7.37 -24.59 2.34
CA GLN A 135 -6.54 -25.75 1.98
C GLN A 135 -5.08 -25.56 2.39
N ASP A 136 -4.57 -24.33 2.33
CA ASP A 136 -3.21 -24.02 2.76
C ASP A 136 -3.10 -23.95 4.29
N ARG A 137 -4.23 -23.92 5.01
CA ARG A 137 -4.34 -23.83 6.48
C ARG A 137 -3.59 -22.62 7.04
N GLN A 138 -3.63 -21.51 6.32
CA GLN A 138 -2.91 -20.29 6.63
C GLN A 138 -3.88 -19.12 6.76
N VAL A 139 -3.64 -18.29 7.76
CA VAL A 139 -4.30 -17.00 7.93
C VAL A 139 -3.20 -15.96 8.03
N PHE A 140 -3.33 -14.87 7.28
CA PHE A 140 -2.40 -13.76 7.33
C PHE A 140 -3.17 -12.45 7.39
N THR A 141 -2.63 -11.47 8.11
CA THR A 141 -3.22 -10.14 8.19
C THR A 141 -2.17 -9.12 7.82
N VAL A 142 -2.48 -8.31 6.81
CA VAL A 142 -1.69 -7.14 6.45
C VAL A 142 -2.44 -5.90 6.90
N ALA A 143 -1.79 -5.08 7.73
CA ALA A 143 -2.31 -3.79 8.14
C ALA A 143 -1.60 -2.67 7.38
N GLY A 144 -2.37 -1.64 7.04
CA GLY A 144 -1.84 -0.41 6.51
C GLY A 144 -0.99 0.33 7.54
N ARG A 145 -0.02 1.11 7.06
CA ARG A 145 0.91 1.84 7.93
C ARG A 145 0.18 2.75 8.92
N ASP A 146 -0.85 3.42 8.43
CA ASP A 146 -1.57 4.44 9.19
C ASP A 146 -2.69 3.86 10.06
N ALA A 147 -2.91 2.54 10.02
CA ALA A 147 -3.72 1.85 11.02
C ALA A 147 -3.09 1.88 12.42
N ARG A 148 -1.76 2.03 12.51
CA ARG A 148 -0.97 2.04 13.76
C ARG A 148 -1.16 0.78 14.63
N ILE A 149 -1.35 -0.38 14.00
CA ILE A 149 -1.46 -1.67 14.68
C ILE A 149 -0.15 -2.45 14.50
N SER A 150 0.42 -2.94 15.60
CA SER A 150 1.69 -3.65 15.58
C SER A 150 1.56 -5.07 15.02
N LYS A 151 2.65 -5.62 14.45
CA LYS A 151 2.69 -7.01 13.95
C LYS A 151 2.40 -8.01 15.09
N GLU A 152 2.88 -7.72 16.29
CA GLU A 152 2.65 -8.52 17.51
C GLU A 152 1.18 -8.56 17.89
N THR A 153 0.47 -7.44 17.74
CA THR A 153 -0.97 -7.36 17.98
C THR A 153 -1.74 -8.23 17.00
N LEU A 154 -1.39 -8.19 15.71
CA LEU A 154 -2.01 -9.02 14.67
C LEU A 154 -1.73 -10.52 14.93
N LYS A 155 -0.50 -10.85 15.31
CA LYS A 155 -0.10 -12.21 15.70
C LYS A 155 -0.91 -12.69 16.91
N ASN A 156 -1.02 -11.88 17.96
CA ASN A 156 -1.81 -12.19 19.14
C ASN A 156 -3.30 -12.37 18.81
N ALA A 157 -3.86 -11.58 17.90
CA ALA A 157 -5.23 -11.72 17.43
C ALA A 157 -5.46 -13.09 16.79
N PHE A 158 -4.52 -13.55 15.94
CA PHE A 158 -4.58 -14.89 15.36
C PHE A 158 -4.43 -16.00 16.41
N GLU A 159 -3.42 -15.92 17.27
CA GLU A 159 -3.11 -16.95 18.27
C GLU A 159 -4.28 -17.18 19.24
N ARG A 160 -4.96 -16.11 19.67
CA ARG A 160 -6.16 -16.21 20.53
C ARG A 160 -7.33 -16.97 19.86
N ASN A 161 -7.38 -16.97 18.53
CA ASN A 161 -8.48 -17.52 17.75
C ASN A 161 -8.10 -18.81 17.00
N ILE A 162 -6.87 -19.32 17.16
CA ILE A 162 -6.35 -20.47 16.41
C ILE A 162 -7.20 -21.74 16.57
N ALA A 163 -7.86 -21.93 17.72
CA ALA A 163 -8.72 -23.08 17.98
C ALA A 163 -9.92 -23.13 17.03
N HIS A 164 -10.49 -21.99 16.66
CA HIS A 164 -11.59 -21.91 15.70
C HIS A 164 -11.14 -22.34 14.29
N PHE A 165 -9.98 -21.86 13.85
CA PHE A 165 -9.40 -22.27 12.56
C PHE A 165 -9.07 -23.77 12.51
N LYS A 166 -8.53 -24.33 13.60
CA LYS A 166 -8.24 -25.77 13.71
C LYS A 166 -9.49 -26.65 13.66
N THR A 167 -10.63 -26.13 14.10
CA THR A 167 -11.93 -26.85 14.11
C THR A 167 -12.78 -26.55 12.88
N GLY A 168 -12.25 -25.84 11.88
CA GLY A 168 -12.98 -25.47 10.65
C GLY A 168 -14.01 -24.36 10.85
N ARG A 169 -14.08 -23.72 12.02
CA ARG A 169 -14.98 -22.61 12.33
C ARG A 169 -14.37 -21.28 11.89
N TYR A 170 -14.15 -21.12 10.59
CA TYR A 170 -13.42 -19.98 10.02
C TYR A 170 -14.06 -18.63 10.34
N ALA A 171 -15.39 -18.52 10.22
CA ALA A 171 -16.10 -17.27 10.49
C ALA A 171 -15.89 -16.79 11.93
N LEU A 172 -16.08 -17.66 12.93
CA LEU A 172 -15.84 -17.33 14.34
C LEU A 172 -14.38 -16.94 14.62
N GLY A 173 -13.42 -17.63 13.99
CA GLY A 173 -12.00 -17.26 14.12
C GLY A 173 -11.71 -15.87 13.58
N LEU A 174 -12.32 -15.51 12.44
CA LEU A 174 -12.20 -14.19 11.83
C LEU A 174 -12.89 -13.12 12.69
N GLU A 175 -14.11 -13.37 13.17
CA GLU A 175 -14.83 -12.47 14.09
C GLU A 175 -13.98 -12.12 15.32
N GLY A 176 -13.44 -13.12 16.00
CA GLY A 176 -12.60 -12.91 17.18
C GLY A 176 -11.28 -12.19 16.87
N MET A 177 -10.69 -12.39 15.68
CA MET A 177 -9.52 -11.61 15.26
C MET A 177 -9.88 -10.13 15.11
N ILE A 178 -11.02 -9.83 14.50
CA ILE A 178 -11.46 -8.46 14.23
C ILE A 178 -11.75 -7.72 15.54
N GLU A 179 -12.35 -8.39 16.53
CA GLU A 179 -12.58 -7.79 17.85
C GLU A 179 -11.28 -7.34 18.52
N VAL A 180 -10.23 -8.17 18.47
CA VAL A 180 -8.91 -7.83 19.02
C VAL A 180 -8.28 -6.66 18.26
N ILE A 181 -8.36 -6.68 16.93
CA ILE A 181 -7.82 -5.64 16.05
C ILE A 181 -8.51 -4.29 16.31
N VAL A 182 -9.84 -4.28 16.39
CA VAL A 182 -10.63 -3.05 16.63
C VAL A 182 -10.35 -2.48 18.02
N ALA A 183 -10.24 -3.33 19.04
CA ALA A 183 -9.86 -2.91 20.38
C ALA A 183 -8.45 -2.28 20.38
N ALA A 184 -7.49 -2.88 19.68
CA ALA A 184 -6.14 -2.35 19.57
C ALA A 184 -6.10 -1.02 18.82
N TYR A 185 -6.81 -0.89 17.69
CA TYR A 185 -6.95 0.36 16.96
C TYR A 185 -7.51 1.46 17.86
N THR A 186 -8.58 1.15 18.58
CA THR A 186 -9.23 2.08 19.52
C THR A 186 -8.25 2.58 20.57
N ASN A 187 -7.47 1.69 21.19
CA ASN A 187 -6.47 2.05 22.18
C ASN A 187 -5.30 2.87 21.59
N ALA A 188 -4.89 2.58 20.35
CA ALA A 188 -3.78 3.28 19.70
C ALA A 188 -4.09 4.75 19.40
N HIS A 189 -5.37 5.09 19.20
CA HIS A 189 -5.79 6.44 18.79
C HIS A 189 -6.55 7.22 19.88
N ILE A 190 -7.03 6.57 20.96
CA ILE A 190 -7.65 7.27 22.10
C ILE A 190 -6.62 7.81 23.11
N VAL A 191 -5.42 7.22 23.23
CA VAL A 191 -4.47 7.52 24.32
C VAL A 191 -3.62 8.80 24.09
N GLN A 192 -4.06 9.73 23.23
CA GLN A 192 -3.32 10.98 22.97
C GLN A 192 -4.08 12.28 23.30
N ILE A 193 -4.69 12.37 24.50
CA ILE A 193 -5.04 13.67 25.09
C ILE A 193 -4.87 13.64 26.62
N PRO A 194 -3.77 14.19 27.20
CA PRO A 194 -3.91 15.15 28.27
C PRO A 194 -4.06 16.52 27.61
N SER A 195 -5.30 16.98 27.48
CA SER A 195 -5.58 18.35 27.12
C SER A 195 -5.03 19.20 28.27
N GLN A 196 -3.99 19.99 28.01
CA GLN A 196 -3.52 21.05 28.89
C GLN A 196 -4.52 22.22 28.91
N GLU A 197 -5.78 21.94 29.20
CA GLU A 197 -6.79 22.95 29.51
C GLU A 197 -7.50 22.46 30.77
N ASN A 198 -7.22 23.15 31.90
CA ASN A 198 -7.82 23.02 33.25
C ASN A 198 -6.91 22.54 34.40
N PHE A 199 -5.61 22.86 34.38
CA PHE A 199 -4.91 23.16 35.63
C PHE A 199 -4.65 24.66 35.72
N ARG A 200 -5.60 25.38 36.34
CA ARG A 200 -5.31 26.66 36.99
C ARG A 200 -4.81 26.34 38.41
N PRO A 201 -3.53 26.55 38.75
CA PRO A 201 -3.18 26.83 40.12
C PRO A 201 -3.55 28.29 40.40
N GLU A 202 -4.59 28.50 41.19
CA GLU A 202 -4.75 29.76 41.91
C GLU A 202 -3.59 29.89 42.90
N SER A 203 -2.72 30.87 42.69
CA SER A 203 -2.05 31.55 43.79
C SER A 203 -1.50 32.89 43.32
N ASN A 204 -2.10 33.95 43.85
CA ASN A 204 -1.60 35.31 43.88
C ASN A 204 -0.11 35.35 44.28
N PHE A 205 0.75 36.05 43.54
CA PHE A 205 1.80 36.91 44.10
C PHE A 205 2.33 37.88 43.03
N VAL A 206 2.61 39.10 43.49
CA VAL A 206 2.85 40.39 42.80
C VAL A 206 4.28 40.47 42.18
N PRO A 207 4.57 41.38 41.20
CA PRO A 207 5.66 41.24 40.25
C PRO A 207 6.96 41.94 40.67
N ILE A 208 8.09 41.46 40.14
CA ILE A 208 9.34 42.24 40.06
C ILE A 208 9.97 42.06 38.68
N THR A 209 10.22 43.21 38.07
CA THR A 209 10.89 43.50 36.79
C THR A 209 12.39 43.19 36.80
N SER A 210 12.91 42.58 35.73
CA SER A 210 14.19 42.95 35.10
C SER A 210 14.46 42.10 33.84
N GLU A 211 14.35 42.75 32.68
CA GLU A 211 15.02 42.35 31.43
C GLU A 211 16.53 42.66 31.53
N PRO A 212 17.44 41.92 30.84
CA PRO A 212 17.67 42.22 29.42
C PRO A 212 18.06 41.04 28.51
N GLN A 213 17.37 40.97 27.37
CA GLN A 213 17.87 40.84 25.99
C GLN A 213 18.58 39.55 25.47
N PRO A 214 18.52 39.33 24.14
CA PRO A 214 18.37 38.02 23.53
C PRO A 214 19.68 37.43 23.01
N PHE A 215 19.79 36.09 23.05
CA PHE A 215 20.79 35.38 22.27
C PHE A 215 20.39 35.32 20.79
N ARG A 216 21.12 36.08 19.97
CA ARG A 216 21.24 35.88 18.52
C ARG A 216 22.35 34.88 18.25
N ALA A 217 22.06 33.82 17.49
CA ALA A 217 23.06 33.12 16.71
C ALA A 217 22.93 33.55 15.26
N ALA A 218 24.02 34.10 14.72
CA ALA A 218 24.15 34.52 13.34
C ALA A 218 24.68 33.35 12.48
N GLY A 219 24.10 33.17 11.30
CA GLY A 219 24.90 32.95 10.10
C GLY A 219 24.87 31.57 9.42
N ILE A 220 24.33 31.60 8.18
CA ILE A 220 24.83 30.95 6.94
C ILE A 220 24.30 29.52 6.64
N PRO A 221 23.95 29.17 5.38
CA PRO A 221 23.24 29.92 4.35
C PRO A 221 22.03 29.15 3.77
N ASN A 222 21.24 29.85 2.97
CA ASN A 222 20.25 29.25 2.07
C ASN A 222 20.82 28.05 1.30
N SER A 223 20.34 26.85 1.63
CA SER A 223 20.44 25.72 0.73
C SER A 223 19.51 26.01 -0.44
N VAL A 224 20.16 26.30 -1.56
CA VAL A 224 19.56 26.45 -2.89
C VAL A 224 18.57 25.31 -3.09
N GLN A 225 17.27 25.62 -3.05
CA GLN A 225 16.28 24.73 -3.63
C GLN A 225 16.68 24.55 -5.10
N PRO A 226 16.87 23.33 -5.61
CA PRO A 226 16.93 23.15 -7.05
C PRO A 226 15.60 23.68 -7.58
N ALA A 227 15.68 24.69 -8.44
CA ALA A 227 14.53 25.28 -9.09
C ALA A 227 13.69 24.16 -9.72
N LYS A 228 12.61 23.77 -9.03
CA LYS A 228 11.48 23.14 -9.68
C LYS A 228 10.99 24.19 -10.65
N LYS A 229 11.32 24.01 -11.93
CA LYS A 229 10.52 24.58 -13.01
C LYS A 229 9.13 23.99 -12.82
N ASN A 230 8.31 24.69 -12.04
CA ASN A 230 6.88 24.48 -12.01
C ASN A 230 6.40 24.72 -13.44
N PHE A 231 6.05 23.64 -14.13
CA PHE A 231 5.01 23.75 -15.13
C PHE A 231 3.71 23.88 -14.33
N GLU A 232 3.33 25.12 -14.04
CA GLU A 232 1.95 25.43 -13.65
C GLU A 232 1.06 25.04 -14.82
N ILE A 233 0.30 23.97 -14.65
CA ILE A 233 -0.93 23.75 -15.41
C ILE A 233 -2.04 23.63 -14.39
N SER A 234 -2.81 24.71 -14.29
CA SER A 234 -4.03 24.87 -13.51
C SER A 234 -5.20 24.14 -14.19
N GLU A 235 -5.17 22.81 -14.18
CA GLU A 235 -6.35 21.98 -14.41
C GLU A 235 -6.41 20.91 -13.33
N GLN A 236 -7.57 20.77 -12.68
CA GLN A 236 -7.83 19.66 -11.75
C GLN A 236 -7.83 18.36 -12.55
N ILE A 237 -6.67 17.71 -12.62
CA ILE A 237 -6.53 16.35 -13.15
C ILE A 237 -7.22 15.41 -12.16
N ASP A 238 -8.18 14.61 -12.64
CA ASP A 238 -8.85 13.57 -11.86
C ASP A 238 -7.78 12.66 -11.21
N GLU A 239 -7.97 12.33 -9.94
CA GLU A 239 -7.02 11.54 -9.14
C GLU A 239 -6.67 10.21 -9.84
N LYS A 240 -7.64 9.60 -10.53
CA LYS A 240 -7.45 8.36 -11.29
C LYS A 240 -6.51 8.48 -12.49
N ASP A 241 -6.34 9.70 -13.02
CA ASP A 241 -5.59 9.99 -14.23
C ASP A 241 -4.18 10.54 -13.91
N GLN A 242 -3.92 10.96 -12.66
CA GLN A 242 -2.66 11.62 -12.26
C GLN A 242 -1.41 10.80 -12.59
N VAL A 243 -1.44 9.49 -12.36
CA VAL A 243 -0.30 8.60 -12.63
C VAL A 243 -0.01 8.58 -14.14
N TRP A 244 -1.04 8.38 -14.96
CA TRP A 244 -0.90 8.34 -16.41
C TRP A 244 -0.51 9.70 -17.00
N VAL A 245 -1.03 10.79 -16.46
CA VAL A 245 -0.64 12.14 -16.85
C VAL A 245 0.83 12.40 -16.49
N THR A 246 1.29 11.99 -15.32
CA THR A 246 2.70 12.10 -14.91
C THR A 246 3.61 11.29 -15.83
N ILE A 247 3.21 10.06 -16.17
CA ILE A 247 3.95 9.20 -17.12
C ILE A 247 3.99 9.85 -18.51
N MET A 248 2.86 10.40 -18.99
CA MET A 248 2.78 11.11 -20.27
C MET A 248 3.64 12.38 -20.27
N GLN A 249 3.62 13.16 -19.20
CA GLN A 249 4.48 14.33 -19.04
C GLN A 249 5.97 13.93 -19.08
N GLN A 250 6.34 12.85 -18.40
CA GLN A 250 7.71 12.32 -18.43
C GLN A 250 8.09 11.79 -19.82
N ALA A 251 7.17 11.13 -20.52
CA ALA A 251 7.36 10.66 -21.89
C ALA A 251 7.55 11.83 -22.88
N LEU A 252 6.73 12.88 -22.76
CA LEU A 252 6.83 14.09 -23.58
C LEU A 252 8.10 14.91 -23.26
N ALA A 253 8.50 14.99 -21.99
CA ALA A 253 9.73 15.66 -21.58
C ALA A 253 10.99 14.93 -22.05
N ARG A 254 10.93 13.59 -22.17
CA ARG A 254 12.06 12.75 -22.61
C ARG A 254 12.11 12.57 -24.11
N CYS A 255 10.99 12.36 -24.79
CA CYS A 255 10.97 11.92 -26.20
C CYS A 255 10.30 12.94 -27.14
N GLY A 256 9.98 14.15 -26.65
CA GLY A 256 9.44 15.25 -27.44
C GLY A 256 7.90 15.26 -27.51
N GLN A 257 7.34 16.34 -28.06
CA GLN A 257 5.89 16.59 -28.10
C GLN A 257 5.16 15.90 -29.27
N ASP A 258 5.80 14.95 -29.96
CA ASP A 258 5.16 14.22 -31.06
C ASP A 258 4.07 13.27 -30.52
N THR A 259 2.81 13.69 -30.71
CA THR A 259 1.63 12.95 -30.27
C THR A 259 1.39 11.68 -31.09
N THR A 260 1.98 11.57 -32.30
CA THR A 260 1.79 10.39 -33.17
C THR A 260 2.50 9.14 -32.64
N ASN A 261 3.57 9.32 -31.86
CA ASN A 261 4.32 8.25 -31.22
C ASN A 261 4.15 8.22 -29.69
N LEU A 262 3.21 8.99 -29.14
CA LEU A 262 3.01 9.13 -27.69
C LEU A 262 2.84 7.79 -26.98
N SER A 263 2.05 6.87 -27.53
CA SER A 263 1.85 5.53 -26.95
C SER A 263 3.15 4.71 -26.86
N LYS A 264 4.04 4.85 -27.85
CA LYS A 264 5.36 4.22 -27.82
C LYS A 264 6.27 4.86 -26.79
N HIS A 265 6.23 6.19 -26.67
CA HIS A 265 7.02 6.92 -25.66
C HIS A 265 6.56 6.57 -24.24
N VAL A 266 5.25 6.55 -24.00
CA VAL A 266 4.64 6.12 -22.73
C VAL A 266 5.02 4.69 -22.40
N LYS A 267 4.87 3.76 -23.36
CA LYS A 267 5.26 2.36 -23.18
C LYS A 267 6.74 2.22 -22.80
N ALA A 268 7.63 2.93 -23.50
CA ALA A 268 9.07 2.89 -23.21
C ALA A 268 9.38 3.38 -21.79
N VAL A 269 8.76 4.48 -21.34
CA VAL A 269 8.91 4.99 -19.97
C VAL A 269 8.42 3.98 -18.93
N VAL A 270 7.28 3.33 -19.17
CA VAL A 270 6.72 2.31 -18.26
C VAL A 270 7.62 1.07 -18.20
N GLU A 271 8.07 0.55 -19.33
CA GLU A 271 8.95 -0.63 -19.39
C GLU A 271 10.33 -0.35 -18.77
N GLU A 272 10.87 0.86 -18.95
CA GLU A 272 12.11 1.30 -18.30
C GLU A 272 11.94 1.38 -16.79
N ALA A 273 10.88 2.05 -16.30
CA ALA A 273 10.58 2.16 -14.88
C ALA A 273 10.38 0.79 -14.22
N MET A 274 9.68 -0.12 -14.90
CA MET A 274 9.50 -1.50 -14.44
C MET A 274 10.83 -2.28 -14.41
N SER A 275 11.65 -2.17 -15.46
CA SER A 275 12.97 -2.82 -15.55
C SER A 275 13.92 -2.34 -14.45
N ILE A 276 13.95 -1.03 -14.18
CA ILE A 276 14.73 -0.46 -13.08
C ILE A 276 14.20 -0.96 -11.74
N SER A 277 12.89 -0.95 -11.53
CA SER A 277 12.27 -1.42 -10.28
C SER A 277 12.63 -2.88 -9.99
N LEU A 278 12.53 -3.77 -10.98
CA LEU A 278 12.88 -5.18 -10.83
C LEU A 278 14.37 -5.37 -10.48
N LYS A 279 15.26 -4.61 -11.14
CA LYS A 279 16.70 -4.65 -10.83
C LYS A 279 17.00 -4.12 -9.44
N LEU A 280 16.33 -3.05 -9.03
CA LEU A 280 16.51 -2.42 -7.73
C LEU A 280 16.08 -3.36 -6.59
N ILE A 281 14.94 -4.03 -6.72
CA ILE A 281 14.47 -5.02 -5.73
C ILE A 281 15.42 -6.22 -5.61
N SER A 282 16.14 -6.56 -6.69
CA SER A 282 17.17 -7.60 -6.66
C SER A 282 18.56 -7.12 -6.24
N ASP A 283 18.77 -5.81 -6.09
CA ASP A 283 20.07 -5.24 -5.73
C ASP A 283 20.31 -5.37 -4.23
N THR A 284 21.42 -6.00 -3.86
CA THR A 284 21.77 -6.26 -2.45
C THR A 284 21.99 -4.98 -1.65
N ARG A 285 22.43 -3.89 -2.28
CA ARG A 285 22.67 -2.60 -1.63
C ARG A 285 21.38 -1.83 -1.43
N TYR A 286 20.40 -2.02 -2.31
CA TYR A 286 19.06 -1.49 -2.07
C TYR A 286 18.38 -2.25 -0.94
N ASN A 287 18.49 -3.58 -0.93
CA ASN A 287 17.94 -4.41 0.13
C ASN A 287 18.52 -4.09 1.51
N SER A 288 19.82 -3.75 1.62
CA SER A 288 20.41 -3.33 2.89
C SER A 288 19.83 -2.02 3.42
N ILE A 289 19.43 -1.08 2.54
CA ILE A 289 18.74 0.16 2.96
C ILE A 289 17.37 -0.19 3.53
N GLU A 290 16.59 -1.01 2.82
CA GLU A 290 15.25 -1.40 3.28
C GLU A 290 15.32 -2.24 4.58
N GLU A 291 16.33 -3.09 4.73
CA GLU A 291 16.59 -3.86 5.96
C GLU A 291 16.96 -2.95 7.15
N GLU A 292 17.81 -1.93 6.95
CA GLU A 292 18.15 -0.95 8.00
C GLU A 292 16.91 -0.17 8.45
N VAL A 293 16.07 0.24 7.50
CA VAL A 293 14.82 0.96 7.77
C VAL A 293 13.82 0.07 8.52
N GLU A 294 13.63 -1.18 8.10
CA GLU A 294 12.71 -2.10 8.75
C GLU A 294 13.17 -2.49 10.16
N THR A 295 14.48 -2.70 10.35
CA THR A 295 15.08 -3.08 11.65
C THR A 295 14.97 -1.97 12.69
N ASN A 296 14.99 -0.70 12.25
CA ASN A 296 15.02 0.47 13.13
C ASN A 296 13.78 1.38 12.97
N LYS A 297 12.64 0.79 12.58
CA LYS A 297 11.37 1.49 12.29
C LYS A 297 10.84 2.38 13.43
N ASP A 298 11.27 2.15 14.67
CA ASP A 298 10.86 2.92 15.85
C ASP A 298 11.68 4.20 16.03
N VAL A 299 12.76 4.39 15.25
CA VAL A 299 13.61 5.58 15.30
C VAL A 299 13.11 6.60 14.27
N LEU A 300 12.67 7.76 14.75
CA LEU A 300 12.30 8.88 13.89
C LEU A 300 13.50 9.30 13.01
N GLY A 301 13.27 9.47 11.71
CA GLY A 301 14.32 9.85 10.75
C GLY A 301 15.23 8.70 10.32
N ILE A 302 14.93 7.44 10.67
CA ILE A 302 15.74 6.29 10.26
C ILE A 302 15.88 6.16 8.75
N ARG A 303 14.82 6.49 8.00
CA ARG A 303 14.85 6.43 6.55
C ARG A 303 15.88 7.41 5.98
N ASP A 304 15.88 8.65 6.46
CA ASP A 304 16.86 9.66 6.03
C ASP A 304 18.28 9.24 6.42
N ARG A 305 18.44 8.65 7.60
CA ARG A 305 19.72 8.11 8.05
C ARG A 305 20.22 6.96 7.16
N ALA A 306 19.38 5.98 6.82
CA ALA A 306 19.75 4.87 5.96
C ALA A 306 20.16 5.34 4.56
N TRP A 307 19.49 6.38 4.03
CA TRP A 307 19.88 7.01 2.77
C TRP A 307 21.18 7.82 2.86
N GLU A 308 21.45 8.50 3.98
CA GLU A 308 22.75 9.16 4.20
C GLU A 308 23.88 8.14 4.39
N THR A 309 23.62 7.00 5.05
CA THR A 309 24.55 5.86 5.12
C THR A 309 24.86 5.36 3.70
N ALA A 310 23.83 4.99 2.92
CA ALA A 310 23.97 4.53 1.54
C ALA A 310 24.72 5.53 0.64
N LYS A 311 24.46 6.83 0.85
CA LYS A 311 25.12 7.91 0.14
C LYS A 311 26.63 7.86 0.33
N THR A 312 27.08 7.69 1.57
CA THR A 312 28.51 7.61 1.89
C THR A 312 29.13 6.26 1.48
N GLU A 313 28.42 5.16 1.68
CA GLU A 313 28.96 3.82 1.48
C GLU A 313 29.10 3.44 0.01
N PHE A 314 28.13 3.78 -0.83
CA PHE A 314 28.18 3.34 -2.23
C PHE A 314 27.71 4.36 -3.26
N ILE A 315 26.76 5.25 -2.98
CA ILE A 315 26.24 6.15 -4.02
C ILE A 315 27.31 7.18 -4.46
N LEU A 316 27.95 7.89 -3.52
CA LEU A 316 29.02 8.84 -3.85
C LEU A 316 30.25 8.15 -4.45
N PRO A 317 30.75 7.02 -3.90
CA PRO A 317 31.82 6.25 -4.53
C PRO A 317 31.50 5.82 -5.97
N LEU A 318 30.28 5.34 -6.24
CA LEU A 318 29.86 4.96 -7.60
C LEU A 318 29.75 6.17 -8.52
N PHE A 319 29.16 7.27 -8.05
CA PHE A 319 29.04 8.50 -8.82
C PHE A 319 30.42 9.02 -9.21
N ASN A 320 31.37 9.07 -8.28
CA ASN A 320 32.73 9.51 -8.56
C ASN A 320 33.46 8.57 -9.52
N ARG A 321 33.29 7.25 -9.36
CA ARG A 321 33.90 6.23 -10.23
C ARG A 321 33.39 6.30 -11.66
N TYR A 322 32.10 6.55 -11.86
CA TYR A 322 31.45 6.56 -13.17
C TYR A 322 31.04 7.97 -13.63
N LYS A 323 31.62 9.02 -13.03
CA LYS A 323 31.22 10.42 -13.21
C LYS A 323 31.12 10.81 -14.69
N ASN A 324 32.14 10.49 -15.47
CA ASN A 324 32.18 10.84 -16.90
C ASN A 324 31.11 10.07 -17.70
N THR A 325 30.86 8.80 -17.38
CA THR A 325 29.80 8.00 -18.01
C THR A 325 28.40 8.53 -17.66
N ILE A 326 28.19 8.90 -16.39
CA ILE A 326 26.92 9.43 -15.89
C ILE A 326 26.63 10.80 -16.53
N LEU A 327 27.62 11.70 -16.58
CA LEU A 327 27.47 13.05 -17.14
C LEU A 327 27.39 13.06 -18.67
N ASN A 328 28.00 12.09 -19.37
CA ASN A 328 27.93 12.02 -20.82
C ASN A 328 26.65 11.34 -21.33
N ASN A 329 26.04 10.44 -20.54
CA ASN A 329 24.83 9.71 -20.92
C ASN A 329 23.52 10.41 -20.51
N SER A 330 23.57 11.52 -19.76
CA SER A 330 22.36 12.27 -19.39
C SER A 330 21.66 12.95 -20.58
N ASN A 331 22.26 12.93 -21.78
CA ASN A 331 21.71 13.47 -23.02
C ASN A 331 21.06 12.42 -23.94
N ASN A 332 21.08 11.13 -23.60
CA ASN A 332 20.47 10.09 -24.43
C ASN A 332 18.98 9.94 -24.13
N GLN A 333 18.19 10.80 -24.76
CA GLN A 333 16.74 10.76 -24.79
C GLN A 333 16.24 9.63 -25.72
N CYS A 334 15.58 8.65 -25.09
CA CYS A 334 14.75 7.57 -25.65
C CYS A 334 15.49 6.39 -26.35
N PRO A 335 15.49 5.16 -25.79
CA PRO A 335 15.85 3.94 -26.51
C PRO A 335 14.63 3.44 -27.29
N SER A 336 14.28 4.06 -28.41
CA SER A 336 13.40 3.38 -29.37
C SER A 336 14.20 2.29 -30.06
N SER A 337 13.96 1.03 -29.71
CA SER A 337 14.49 -0.12 -30.44
C SER A 337 14.16 0.05 -31.93
N ALA A 338 15.20 0.21 -32.73
CA ALA A 338 15.07 0.18 -34.17
C ALA A 338 14.55 -1.17 -34.66
N SER A 339 13.87 -1.11 -35.82
CA SER A 339 13.42 -2.16 -36.76
C SER A 339 11.92 -2.50 -36.69
N SER A 340 11.15 -2.49 -37.78
CA SER A 340 11.51 -2.86 -39.16
C SER A 340 10.62 -2.24 -40.25
N PHE A 341 11.27 -1.96 -41.39
CA PHE A 341 10.82 -1.97 -42.79
C PHE A 341 9.32 -2.14 -43.13
N GLN A 342 8.75 -1.15 -43.84
CA GLN A 342 8.11 -1.38 -45.14
C GLN A 342 8.31 -0.16 -46.05
N ARG A 343 9.40 -0.16 -46.82
CA ARG A 343 9.53 0.70 -48.01
C ARG A 343 8.77 0.01 -49.15
N LYS A 344 7.47 0.29 -49.27
CA LYS A 344 6.70 0.00 -50.49
C LYS A 344 6.96 1.11 -51.51
N ARG A 345 7.35 0.70 -52.71
CA ARG A 345 7.57 1.50 -53.93
C ARG A 345 6.39 2.43 -54.28
N ARG A 346 6.74 3.59 -54.86
CA ARG A 346 6.09 4.39 -55.94
C ARG A 346 6.76 5.78 -55.89
N VAL A 347 7.29 6.41 -56.93
CA VAL A 347 7.27 6.25 -58.41
C VAL A 347 8.70 6.37 -58.92
#